data_AF-A0A7C5WYC5-F1
#
_entry.id   AF-A0A7C5WYC5-F1
#
_cell.length_a   1.000
_cell.length_b   1.000
_cell.length_c   1.000
_cell.angle_alpha   90.00
_cell.angle_beta   90.00
_cell.angle_gamma   90.00
#
_symmetry.space_group_name_H-M   'P 1'
#
loop_
_entity.id
_entity.type
_entity.pdbx_description
1 polymer ?
#
loop_
_entity_poly.entity_id
_entity_poly.type
_entity_poly.pdbx_seq_one_letter_code
_entity_poly.pdbx_strand_id
1 'polypeptide(L)'
;MLRKGILGGLLYLIHQYELKSNVFKQCNYSVISVRSKCFLHRLVSNAEEALCEVDNFNEKFLLGFLAGLIDTDGKIEKGKIFSCSITNKNKLIIDATRRACLILGFKHSVYNSRSKCRLFIFNKVHALS
;
A
#
# COMPACT_ATOMS: atom_id res chain seq x y z
N MET A 1 -9.07 -10.86 -25.14
CA MET A 1 -9.88 -11.13 -23.93
C MET A 1 -9.21 -10.49 -22.72
N LEU A 2 -9.58 -9.25 -22.38
CA LEU A 2 -9.11 -8.57 -21.18
C LEU A 2 -10.00 -8.98 -19.99
N ARG A 3 -9.38 -9.32 -18.86
CA ARG A 3 -10.05 -9.87 -17.66
C ARG A 3 -11.21 -8.96 -17.22
N LYS A 4 -12.44 -9.47 -17.29
CA LYS A 4 -13.69 -8.81 -16.86
C LYS A 4 -13.69 -8.32 -15.39
N GLY A 5 -12.74 -8.74 -14.56
CA GLY A 5 -12.74 -8.47 -13.11
C GLY A 5 -12.31 -7.06 -12.68
N ILE A 6 -11.33 -6.43 -13.35
CA ILE A 6 -10.75 -5.17 -12.87
C ILE A 6 -11.51 -3.96 -13.43
N LEU A 7 -11.78 -3.95 -14.74
CA LEU A 7 -12.53 -2.86 -15.39
C LEU A 7 -13.98 -2.82 -14.91
N GLY A 8 -14.60 -3.99 -14.71
CA GLY A 8 -15.94 -4.11 -14.14
C GLY A 8 -16.00 -3.59 -12.70
N GLY A 9 -15.01 -3.91 -11.87
CA GLY A 9 -14.90 -3.37 -10.51
C GLY A 9 -14.71 -1.86 -10.48
N LEU A 10 -13.88 -1.31 -11.37
CA LEU A 10 -13.65 0.14 -11.45
C LEU A 10 -14.93 0.89 -11.89
N LEU A 11 -15.64 0.36 -12.88
CA LEU A 11 -16.90 0.94 -13.37
C LEU A 11 -18.03 0.84 -12.34
N TYR A 12 -18.09 -0.26 -11.58
CA TYR A 12 -19.02 -0.41 -10.46
C TYR A 12 -18.78 0.67 -9.40
N LEU A 13 -17.51 0.91 -9.01
CA LEU A 13 -17.16 1.96 -8.05
C LEU A 13 -17.50 3.36 -8.59
N ILE A 14 -17.25 3.63 -9.87
CA ILE A 14 -17.61 4.91 -10.50
C ILE A 14 -19.12 5.14 -10.44
N HIS A 15 -19.91 4.11 -10.74
CA HIS A 15 -21.37 4.19 -10.79
C HIS A 15 -22.01 4.25 -9.39
N GLN A 16 -21.60 3.38 -8.46
CA GLN A 16 -22.10 3.35 -7.07
C GLN A 16 -21.93 4.69 -6.36
N TYR A 17 -20.90 5.46 -6.71
CA TYR A 17 -20.56 6.70 -6.05
C TYR A 17 -20.80 7.95 -6.91
N GLU A 18 -21.56 7.82 -8.00
CA GLU A 18 -21.95 8.92 -8.89
C GLU A 18 -20.78 9.81 -9.32
N LEU A 19 -19.62 9.18 -9.51
CA LEU A 19 -18.39 9.90 -9.79
C LEU A 19 -18.42 10.37 -11.24
N LYS A 20 -18.40 11.69 -11.42
CA LYS A 20 -18.24 12.29 -12.75
C LYS A 20 -16.89 11.87 -13.32
N SER A 21 -16.95 10.86 -14.18
CA SER A 21 -15.80 10.32 -14.88
C SER A 21 -15.80 10.81 -16.33
N ASN A 22 -14.64 11.19 -16.81
CA ASN A 22 -14.38 11.46 -18.21
C ASN A 22 -13.58 10.30 -18.75
N VAL A 23 -14.12 9.62 -19.76
CA VAL A 23 -13.41 8.57 -20.48
C VAL A 23 -12.84 9.17 -21.76
N PHE A 24 -11.53 9.08 -21.96
CA PHE A 24 -10.88 9.52 -23.19
C PHE A 24 -9.84 8.49 -23.65
N LYS A 25 -9.53 8.48 -24.94
CA LYS A 25 -8.46 7.63 -25.49
C LYS A 25 -7.14 8.39 -25.44
N GLN A 26 -6.11 7.73 -24.91
CA GLN A 26 -4.73 8.20 -24.99
C GLN A 26 -3.89 7.08 -25.59
N CYS A 27 -3.45 7.27 -26.84
CA CYS A 27 -2.82 6.23 -27.66
C CYS A 27 -3.70 4.97 -27.74
N ASN A 28 -3.15 3.80 -27.41
CA ASN A 28 -3.86 2.51 -27.43
C ASN A 28 -4.59 2.19 -26.12
N TYR A 29 -4.72 3.17 -25.20
CA TYR A 29 -5.33 2.97 -23.90
C TYR A 29 -6.61 3.81 -23.75
N SER A 30 -7.64 3.19 -23.17
CA SER A 30 -8.81 3.92 -22.65
C SER A 30 -8.49 4.42 -21.24
N VAL A 31 -8.45 5.74 -21.07
CA VAL A 31 -8.18 6.39 -19.79
C VAL A 31 -9.50 6.85 -19.17
N ILE A 32 -9.76 6.41 -17.94
CA ILE A 32 -10.91 6.86 -17.16
C ILE A 32 -10.40 7.87 -16.13
N SER A 33 -10.65 9.15 -16.37
CA SER A 33 -10.30 10.23 -15.45
C SER A 33 -11.47 10.54 -14.53
N VAL A 34 -11.28 10.34 -13.23
CA VAL A 34 -12.27 10.69 -12.22
C VAL A 34 -11.80 11.96 -11.52
N ARG A 35 -12.48 13.08 -11.76
CA ARG A 35 -12.14 14.38 -11.15
C ARG A 35 -13.04 14.65 -9.96
N SER A 36 -12.87 13.86 -8.88
CA SER A 36 -13.67 14.03 -7.67
C SER A 36 -12.80 13.92 -6.42
N LYS A 37 -12.73 15.03 -5.66
CA LYS A 37 -12.11 15.05 -4.33
C LYS A 37 -12.77 14.03 -3.39
N CYS A 38 -14.07 13.75 -3.58
CA CYS A 38 -14.79 12.73 -2.82
C CYS A 38 -14.31 11.31 -3.14
N PHE A 39 -13.97 11.00 -4.40
CA PHE A 39 -13.39 9.71 -4.75
C PHE A 39 -12.02 9.53 -4.11
N LEU A 40 -11.16 10.54 -4.19
CA LEU A 40 -9.85 10.50 -3.54
C LEU A 40 -9.99 10.36 -2.02
N HIS A 41 -10.88 11.13 -1.39
CA HIS A 41 -11.12 11.04 0.05
C HIS A 41 -11.68 9.67 0.47
N ARG A 42 -12.57 9.07 -0.33
CA ARG A 42 -13.09 7.72 -0.06
C ARG A 42 -12.09 6.63 -0.38
N LEU A 43 -11.24 6.79 -1.40
CA LEU A 43 -10.11 5.90 -1.64
C LEU A 43 -9.15 5.92 -0.45
N VAL A 44 -8.88 7.10 0.10
CA VAL A 44 -8.08 7.26 1.33
C VAL A 44 -8.81 6.62 2.52
N SER A 45 -10.10 6.88 2.72
CA SER A 45 -10.89 6.29 3.81
C SER A 45 -10.97 4.75 3.73
N ASN A 46 -11.27 4.21 2.56
CA ASN A 46 -11.31 2.76 2.32
C ASN A 46 -9.92 2.15 2.46
N ALA A 47 -8.86 2.87 2.08
CA ALA A 47 -7.50 2.42 2.33
C ALA A 47 -7.20 2.40 3.84
N GLU A 48 -7.62 3.41 4.60
CA GLU A 48 -7.49 3.44 6.07
C GLU A 48 -8.28 2.30 6.74
N GLU A 49 -9.51 2.04 6.31
CA GLU A 49 -10.30 0.89 6.78
C GLU A 49 -9.63 -0.45 6.43
N ALA A 50 -9.13 -0.60 5.20
CA ALA A 50 -8.40 -1.79 4.79
C ALA A 50 -7.14 -2.00 5.64
N LEU A 51 -6.46 -0.93 6.07
CA LEU A 51 -5.31 -1.04 6.98
C LEU A 51 -5.70 -1.58 8.37
N CYS A 52 -6.94 -1.40 8.83
CA CYS A 52 -7.42 -1.99 10.08
C CYS A 52 -7.53 -3.52 9.96
N GLU A 53 -7.91 -4.04 8.79
CA GLU A 53 -8.17 -5.46 8.52
C GLU A 53 -6.96 -6.22 7.95
N VAL A 54 -5.75 -5.67 8.09
CA VAL A 54 -4.53 -6.23 7.46
C VAL A 54 -4.29 -7.71 7.78
N ASP A 55 -4.73 -8.17 8.94
CA ASP A 55 -4.59 -9.55 9.41
C ASP A 55 -5.39 -10.57 8.58
N ASN A 56 -6.39 -10.10 7.81
CA ASN A 56 -7.25 -10.95 6.97
C ASN A 56 -6.76 -11.07 5.52
N PHE A 57 -5.72 -10.32 5.12
CA PHE A 57 -5.22 -10.38 3.75
C PHE A 57 -4.29 -11.57 3.53
N ASN A 58 -4.34 -12.13 2.32
CA ASN A 58 -3.41 -13.19 1.93
C ASN A 58 -1.97 -12.68 1.81
N GLU A 59 -1.00 -13.59 1.95
CA GLU A 59 0.43 -13.28 1.92
C GLU A 59 0.85 -12.50 0.66
N LYS A 60 0.30 -12.85 -0.51
CA LYS A 60 0.63 -12.20 -1.79
C LYS A 60 0.23 -10.72 -1.78
N PHE A 61 -0.93 -10.40 -1.22
CA PHE A 61 -1.39 -9.03 -1.07
C PHE A 61 -0.49 -8.26 -0.09
N LEU A 62 -0.16 -8.87 1.06
CA LEU A 62 0.72 -8.27 2.07
C LEU A 62 2.13 -7.98 1.53
N LEU A 63 2.69 -8.89 0.72
CA LEU A 63 3.96 -8.66 0.03
C LEU A 63 3.87 -7.49 -0.96
N GLY A 64 2.79 -7.39 -1.72
CA GLY A 64 2.54 -6.26 -2.62
C GLY A 64 2.40 -4.93 -1.87
N PHE A 65 1.69 -4.94 -0.74
CA PHE A 65 1.56 -3.79 0.16
C PHE A 65 2.92 -3.32 0.71
N LEU A 66 3.74 -4.25 1.22
CA LEU A 66 5.08 -3.92 1.70
C LEU A 66 5.98 -3.40 0.58
N ALA A 67 5.95 -4.02 -0.60
CA ALA A 67 6.73 -3.57 -1.75
C ALA A 67 6.36 -2.13 -2.17
N GLY A 68 5.05 -1.82 -2.22
CA GLY A 68 4.57 -0.47 -2.50
C GLY A 68 5.04 0.55 -1.46
N LEU A 69 4.97 0.23 -0.17
CA LEU A 69 5.46 1.12 0.89
C LEU A 69 6.98 1.32 0.87
N ILE A 70 7.74 0.27 0.52
CA ILE A 70 9.19 0.37 0.36
C ILE A 70 9.54 1.26 -0.84
N ASP A 71 8.78 1.17 -1.93
CA ASP A 71 8.99 2.00 -3.12
C ASP A 71 8.73 3.49 -2.84
N THR A 72 7.69 3.80 -2.05
CA THR A 72 7.32 5.20 -1.78
C THR A 72 8.05 5.83 -0.59
N ASP A 73 8.12 5.12 0.54
CA ASP A 73 8.59 5.64 1.83
C ASP A 73 9.83 4.90 2.34
N GLY A 74 10.28 3.88 1.60
CA GLY A 74 11.41 3.04 1.97
C GLY A 74 12.74 3.72 1.76
N LYS A 75 13.64 3.52 2.70
CA LYS A 75 15.05 3.88 2.60
C LYS A 75 15.91 2.72 3.03
N ILE A 76 16.84 2.34 2.16
CA ILE A 76 17.90 1.38 2.50
C ILE A 76 18.86 2.06 3.48
N GLU A 77 18.97 1.50 4.66
CA GLU A 77 19.90 1.95 5.69
C GLU A 77 21.11 1.03 5.67
N LYS A 78 22.26 1.61 5.32
CA LYS A 78 23.55 0.93 5.31
C LYS A 78 24.27 1.23 6.62
N GLY A 79 24.38 0.22 7.48
CA GLY A 79 25.13 0.26 8.75
C GLY A 79 25.73 -1.11 9.05
N LYS A 80 25.92 -1.44 10.33
CA LYS A 80 26.37 -2.80 10.74
C LYS A 80 25.42 -3.92 10.29
N ILE A 81 24.16 -3.59 9.97
CA ILE A 81 23.14 -4.49 9.44
C ILE A 81 22.49 -3.82 8.23
N PHE A 82 22.20 -4.59 7.18
CA PHE A 82 21.38 -4.14 6.05
C PHE A 82 19.91 -4.15 6.45
N SER A 83 19.26 -2.99 6.40
CA SER A 83 17.82 -2.90 6.70
C SER A 83 17.12 -1.96 5.73
N CYS A 84 15.84 -2.26 5.49
CA CYS A 84 14.94 -1.32 4.84
C CYS A 84 14.13 -0.62 5.91
N SER A 85 14.11 0.70 5.90
CA SER A 85 13.34 1.49 6.84
C SER A 85 12.19 2.20 6.16
N ILE A 86 11.01 2.20 6.76
CA ILE A 86 9.80 2.89 6.28
C ILE A 86 9.47 3.95 7.33
N THR A 87 9.42 5.23 6.92
CA THR A 87 9.10 6.33 7.85
C THR A 87 7.82 7.00 7.42
N ASN A 88 6.80 6.99 8.30
CA ASN A 88 5.53 7.63 8.00
C ASN A 88 5.01 8.41 9.22
N LYS A 89 4.32 9.52 8.98
CA LYS A 89 3.67 10.30 10.05
C LYS A 89 2.37 9.65 10.51
N ASN A 90 1.70 8.92 9.61
CA ASN A 90 0.51 8.15 9.93
C ASN A 90 0.91 6.86 10.67
N LYS A 91 0.55 6.80 11.95
CA LYS A 91 0.82 5.63 12.81
C LYS A 91 0.05 4.39 12.36
N LEU A 92 -1.12 4.55 11.74
CA LEU A 92 -1.93 3.44 11.23
C LEU A 92 -1.18 2.68 10.13
N ILE A 93 -0.52 3.40 9.22
CA ILE A 93 0.31 2.79 8.17
C ILE A 93 1.44 1.99 8.79
N ILE A 94 2.15 2.55 9.79
CA ILE A 94 3.25 1.84 10.43
C ILE A 94 2.77 0.61 11.21
N ASP A 95 1.63 0.69 11.89
CA ASP A 95 1.08 -0.47 12.59
C ASP A 95 0.62 -1.57 11.62
N ALA A 96 -0.05 -1.21 10.52
CA ALA A 96 -0.41 -2.17 9.47
C ALA A 96 0.83 -2.81 8.83
N THR A 97 1.89 -2.02 8.60
CA THR A 97 3.19 -2.51 8.10
C THR A 97 3.83 -3.49 9.10
N ARG A 98 3.77 -3.19 10.39
CA ARG A 98 4.26 -4.05 11.48
C ARG A 98 3.52 -5.38 11.51
N ARG A 99 2.19 -5.35 11.44
CA ARG A 99 1.33 -6.55 11.38
C ARG A 99 1.61 -7.38 10.13
N ALA A 100 1.70 -6.75 8.96
CA ALA A 100 2.10 -7.43 7.71
C ALA A 100 3.47 -8.12 7.84
N CYS A 101 4.47 -7.45 8.43
CA CYS A 101 5.78 -8.06 8.69
C CYS A 101 5.69 -9.26 9.64
N LEU A 102 4.85 -9.19 10.67
CA LEU A 102 4.66 -10.28 11.62
C LEU A 102 4.05 -11.51 10.96
N ILE A 103 2.99 -11.32 10.15
CA ILE A 103 2.33 -12.39 9.38
C ILE A 103 3.29 -13.05 8.39
N LEU A 104 4.08 -12.25 7.68
CA LEU A 104 5.05 -12.73 6.69
C LEU A 104 6.35 -13.27 7.31
N GLY A 105 6.47 -13.27 8.65
CA GLY A 105 7.65 -13.77 9.35
C GLY A 105 8.91 -12.90 9.20
N PHE A 106 8.77 -11.64 8.78
CA PHE A 106 9.89 -10.72 8.69
C PHE A 106 10.31 -10.22 10.07
N LYS A 107 11.63 -10.25 10.32
CA LYS A 107 12.21 -9.57 11.49
C LYS A 107 12.08 -8.07 11.31
N HIS A 108 11.52 -7.40 12.31
CA HIS A 108 11.33 -5.95 12.25
C HIS A 108 11.51 -5.30 13.62
N SER A 109 11.76 -4.00 13.65
CA SER A 109 11.66 -3.16 14.85
C SER A 109 10.95 -1.87 14.53
N VAL A 110 10.34 -1.25 15.54
CA VAL A 110 9.64 0.01 15.41
C VAL A 110 10.29 1.04 16.33
N TYR A 111 10.55 2.22 15.77
CA TYR A 111 11.03 3.39 16.47
C TYR A 111 9.96 4.49 16.41
N ASN A 112 9.46 4.87 17.58
CA ASN A 112 8.46 5.91 17.73
C ASN A 112 9.08 7.16 18.32
N SER A 113 8.96 8.29 17.62
CA SER A 113 9.25 9.62 18.16
C SER A 113 8.00 10.50 18.13
N ARG A 114 8.03 11.66 18.81
CA ARG A 114 6.90 12.60 18.84
C ARG A 114 6.46 13.07 17.44
N SER A 115 7.36 13.10 16.46
CA SER A 115 7.12 13.66 15.13
C SER A 115 7.10 12.64 13.99
N LYS A 116 7.64 11.43 14.21
CA LYS A 116 7.79 10.39 13.17
C LYS A 116 7.72 9.00 13.77
N CYS A 117 7.03 8.12 13.05
CA CYS A 117 6.98 6.69 13.30
C CYS A 117 7.82 6.00 12.21
N ARG A 118 8.75 5.14 12.62
CA ARG A 118 9.69 4.48 11.70
C ARG A 118 9.76 3.00 11.97
N LEU A 119 9.60 2.19 10.93
CA LEU A 119 9.72 0.74 11.00
C LEU A 119 10.99 0.31 10.25
N PHE A 120 11.76 -0.59 10.84
CA PHE A 120 12.92 -1.22 10.22
C PHE A 120 12.58 -2.68 9.93
N ILE A 121 12.72 -3.10 8.68
CA ILE A 121 12.62 -4.49 8.24
C ILE A 121 14.06 -5.00 8.06
N PHE A 122 14.40 -6.01 8.84
CA PHE A 122 15.69 -6.68 8.80
C PHE A 122 15.57 -7.94 7.97
N ASN A 123 16.38 -8.03 6.92
CA ASN A 123 16.43 -9.25 6.14
C ASN A 123 17.54 -10.17 6.67
N LYS A 124 17.30 -11.49 6.69
CA LYS A 124 18.41 -12.45 6.75
C LYS A 124 18.99 -12.51 5.34
N VAL A 125 20.26 -12.14 5.16
CA VAL A 125 20.94 -12.14 3.85
C VAL A 125 20.82 -13.52 3.14
N HIS A 126 20.73 -14.62 3.90
CA HIS A 126 20.53 -15.98 3.37
C HIS A 126 19.14 -16.29 2.79
N ALA A 127 18.15 -15.40 2.89
CA ALA A 127 16.85 -15.59 2.23
C ALA A 127 16.82 -15.05 0.79
N LEU A 128 17.92 -14.42 0.36
CA LEU A 128 18.09 -13.84 -0.99
C LEU A 128 18.99 -14.71 -1.89
N SER A 129 19.46 -15.86 -1.38
CA SER A 129 20.29 -16.84 -2.10
C SER A 129 19.50 -18.09 -2.44
#